data_AF-J9B678-F1
#
_entry.id   AF-J9B678-F1
#
_cell.length_a   1.000
_cell.length_b   1.000
_cell.length_c   1.000
_cell.angle_alpha   90.00
_cell.angle_beta   90.00
_cell.angle_gamma   90.00
#
_symmetry.space_group_name_H-M   'P 1'
#
loop_
_entity.id
_entity.type
_entity.pdbx_description
1 polymer ?
#
loop_
_entity_poly.entity_id
_entity_poly.type
_entity_poly.pdbx_seq_one_letter_code
_entity_poly.pdbx_strand_id
1 'polypeptide(L)'
;MRSLEEIAMEYVEIEMCEGSHSKSKDEYDNELDFYLENVTNSEGSYETYLANSLSKEELDHHDVIEVWNAIEKGIKEAVGKRR
;
A
#
# COMPACT_ATOMS: atom_id res chain seq x y z
N MET A 1 2.55 -4.34 19.16
CA MET A 1 2.17 -4.81 17.81
C MET A 1 0.81 -4.28 17.36
N ARG A 2 0.73 -3.69 16.15
CA ARG A 2 -0.53 -3.37 15.46
C ARG A 2 -1.15 -4.63 14.83
N SER A 3 -2.47 -4.64 14.66
CA SER A 3 -3.18 -5.66 13.89
C SER A 3 -2.94 -5.51 12.38
N LEU A 4 -3.20 -6.57 11.60
CA LEU A 4 -3.12 -6.52 10.14
C LEU A 4 -3.98 -5.41 9.54
N GLU A 5 -5.18 -5.20 10.09
CA GLU A 5 -6.09 -4.13 9.64
C GLU A 5 -5.53 -2.74 9.95
N GLU A 6 -5.00 -2.52 11.14
CA GLU A 6 -4.37 -1.23 11.50
C GLU A 6 -3.14 -0.92 10.64
N ILE A 7 -2.30 -1.93 10.39
CA ILE A 7 -1.16 -1.80 9.49
C ILE A 7 -1.65 -1.46 8.09
N ALA A 8 -2.56 -2.26 7.53
CA ALA A 8 -3.06 -2.04 6.17
C ALA A 8 -3.71 -0.66 6.01
N MET A 9 -4.52 -0.22 6.97
CA MET A 9 -5.15 1.11 6.94
C MET A 9 -4.12 2.23 6.90
N GLU A 10 -3.08 2.17 7.73
CA GLU A 10 -2.01 3.18 7.76
C GLU A 10 -1.32 3.31 6.40
N TYR A 11 -0.92 2.20 5.79
CA TYR A 11 -0.27 2.23 4.48
C TYR A 11 -1.25 2.60 3.35
N VAL A 12 -2.53 2.22 3.44
CA VAL A 12 -3.56 2.69 2.50
C VAL A 12 -3.68 4.21 2.57
N GLU A 13 -3.68 4.82 3.76
CA GLU A 13 -3.71 6.29 3.90
C GLU A 13 -2.48 6.96 3.29
N ILE A 14 -1.30 6.36 3.45
CA ILE A 14 -0.04 6.83 2.84
C ILE A 14 -0.13 6.77 1.32
N GLU A 15 -0.46 5.60 0.75
CA GLU A 15 -0.52 5.44 -0.71
C GLU A 15 -1.67 6.23 -1.34
N MET A 16 -2.74 6.51 -0.61
CA MET A 16 -3.84 7.36 -1.09
C MET A 16 -3.52 8.86 -1.01
N CYS A 17 -2.37 9.26 -0.47
CA CYS A 17 -1.90 10.64 -0.44
C CYS A 17 -1.18 10.97 -1.75
N GLU A 18 -1.67 11.94 -2.53
CA GLU A 18 -1.04 12.28 -3.82
C GLU A 18 0.44 12.69 -3.68
N GLY A 19 0.84 13.22 -2.52
CA GLY A 19 2.23 13.60 -2.24
C GLY A 19 3.19 12.43 -1.94
N SER A 20 2.72 11.20 -1.83
CA SER A 20 3.59 10.01 -1.68
C SER A 20 4.10 9.48 -3.03
N HIS A 21 3.58 9.99 -4.15
CA HIS A 21 3.89 9.50 -5.48
C HIS A 21 4.91 10.41 -6.18
N SER A 22 5.80 9.78 -6.96
CA SER A 22 6.84 10.51 -7.70
C SER A 22 6.34 11.16 -8.99
N LYS A 23 5.23 10.63 -9.54
CA LYS A 23 4.59 11.10 -10.76
C LYS A 23 3.31 11.85 -10.45
N SER A 24 2.85 12.66 -11.40
CA SER A 24 1.53 13.29 -11.30
C SER A 24 0.41 12.27 -11.58
N LYS A 25 -0.73 12.44 -10.93
CA LYS A 25 -1.96 11.68 -11.21
C LYS A 25 -2.41 11.79 -12.67
N ASP A 26 -2.13 12.93 -13.32
CA ASP A 26 -2.46 13.18 -14.73
C ASP A 26 -1.62 12.33 -15.70
N GLU A 27 -0.55 11.68 -15.23
CA GLU A 27 0.27 10.75 -16.02
C GLU A 27 -0.34 9.33 -16.10
N TYR A 28 -1.47 9.10 -15.42
CA TYR A 28 -2.16 7.81 -15.38
C TYR A 28 -3.52 7.87 -16.06
N ASP A 29 -3.86 6.82 -16.82
CA ASP A 29 -5.16 6.69 -17.48
C ASP A 29 -6.31 6.52 -16.47
N ASN A 30 -6.01 6.00 -15.27
CA ASN A 30 -7.00 5.84 -14.22
C ASN A 30 -6.41 6.10 -12.82
N GLU A 31 -7.30 6.57 -11.94
CA GLU A 31 -6.96 6.92 -10.54
C GLU A 31 -6.47 5.72 -9.72
N LEU A 32 -6.94 4.50 -10.02
CA LEU A 32 -6.54 3.31 -9.26
C LEU A 32 -5.08 2.96 -9.54
N ASP A 33 -4.65 3.02 -10.80
CA ASP A 33 -3.28 2.73 -11.21
C ASP A 33 -2.31 3.76 -10.63
N PHE A 34 -2.72 5.02 -10.49
CA PHE A 34 -1.95 6.03 -9.78
C PHE A 34 -1.70 5.63 -8.32
N TYR A 35 -2.75 5.35 -7.55
CA TYR A 35 -2.60 4.97 -6.13
C TYR A 35 -1.95 3.60 -5.93
N LEU A 36 -1.96 2.74 -6.95
CA LEU A 36 -1.27 1.45 -6.93
C LEU A 36 0.16 1.51 -7.49
N GLU A 37 0.69 2.67 -7.91
CA GLU A 37 2.02 2.77 -8.54
C GLU A 37 3.09 2.05 -7.71
N ASN A 38 3.24 2.42 -6.43
CA ASN A 38 4.27 1.83 -5.58
C ASN A 38 3.97 0.37 -5.23
N VAL A 39 2.69 0.05 -5.07
CA VAL A 39 2.20 -1.26 -4.61
C VAL A 39 2.34 -2.32 -5.70
N THR A 40 2.13 -1.97 -6.97
CA THR A 40 2.04 -2.95 -8.07
C THR A 40 3.20 -2.89 -9.05
N ASN A 41 3.92 -1.76 -9.12
CA ASN A 41 5.03 -1.57 -10.04
C ASN A 41 6.39 -1.93 -9.40
N SER A 42 6.36 -2.65 -8.29
CA SER A 42 7.54 -2.95 -7.51
C SER A 42 8.18 -4.26 -7.94
N GLU A 43 9.32 -4.16 -8.63
CA GLU A 43 10.25 -5.27 -8.85
C GLU A 43 10.89 -5.72 -7.52
N GLY A 44 10.07 -6.16 -6.54
CA GLY A 44 10.48 -6.52 -5.17
C GLY A 44 10.74 -5.32 -4.24
N SER A 45 10.60 -4.08 -4.72
CA SER A 45 10.87 -2.88 -3.93
C SER A 45 9.85 -2.64 -2.82
N TYR A 46 8.57 -3.00 -3.01
CA TYR A 46 7.51 -2.76 -2.03
C TYR A 46 7.55 -3.77 -0.88
N GLU A 47 7.79 -5.04 -1.20
CA GLU A 47 8.08 -6.07 -0.19
C GLU A 47 9.27 -5.67 0.69
N THR A 48 10.36 -5.21 0.06
CA THR A 48 11.55 -4.71 0.77
C THR A 48 11.23 -3.47 1.61
N TYR A 49 10.41 -2.56 1.11
CA TYR A 49 9.95 -1.38 1.85
C TYR A 49 9.17 -1.77 3.10
N LEU A 50 8.20 -2.68 2.99
CA LEU A 50 7.41 -3.17 4.11
C LEU A 50 8.28 -3.91 5.13
N ALA A 51 9.19 -4.77 4.68
CA ALA A 51 10.11 -5.49 5.55
C ALA A 51 11.03 -4.56 6.37
N ASN A 52 11.37 -3.38 5.82
CA ASN A 52 12.15 -2.37 6.53
C ASN A 52 11.31 -1.42 7.39
N SER A 53 10.01 -1.30 7.13
CA SER A 53 9.12 -0.36 7.81
C SER A 53 8.35 -0.98 8.96
N LEU A 54 8.12 -2.30 8.93
CA LEU A 54 7.49 -3.05 10.01
C LEU A 54 8.49 -3.38 11.12
N SER A 55 8.00 -3.38 12.35
CA SER A 55 8.81 -3.81 13.50
C SER A 55 9.04 -5.32 13.46
N LYS A 56 10.11 -5.79 14.13
CA LYS A 56 10.38 -7.22 14.26
C LYS A 56 9.19 -7.99 14.85
N GLU A 57 8.52 -7.43 15.87
CA GLU A 57 7.35 -8.05 16.48
C GLU A 57 6.20 -8.23 15.46
N GLU A 58 6.00 -7.27 14.55
CA GLU A 58 5.00 -7.35 13.49
C GLU A 58 5.38 -8.38 12.42
N LEU A 59 6.66 -8.43 12.03
CA LEU A 59 7.16 -9.41 11.05
C LEU A 59 7.16 -10.85 11.58
N ASP A 60 7.23 -11.03 12.91
CA ASP A 60 7.11 -12.34 13.55
C ASP A 60 5.65 -12.86 13.56
N HIS A 61 4.65 -11.99 13.34
CA HIS A 61 3.22 -12.31 13.44
C HIS A 61 2.44 -12.16 12.14
N HIS A 62 2.86 -11.26 11.25
CA HIS A 62 2.20 -10.98 9.97
C HIS A 62 3.18 -11.21 8.84
N ASP A 63 2.76 -11.97 7.84
CA ASP A 63 3.57 -12.18 6.63
C ASP A 63 3.58 -10.90 5.78
N VAL A 64 4.75 -10.53 5.23
CA VAL A 64 4.90 -9.30 4.44
C VAL A 64 4.00 -9.31 3.20
N ILE A 65 3.82 -10.48 2.57
CA ILE A 65 2.94 -10.65 1.43
C ILE A 65 1.47 -10.55 1.85
N GLU A 66 1.11 -11.01 3.05
CA GLU A 66 -0.23 -10.83 3.61
C GLU A 66 -0.54 -9.34 3.85
N VAL A 67 0.40 -8.60 4.46
CA VAL A 67 0.28 -7.15 4.65
C VAL A 67 0.15 -6.43 3.32
N TRP A 68 1.00 -6.76 2.34
CA TRP A 68 0.96 -6.18 1.00
C TRP A 68 -0.41 -6.40 0.33
N ASN A 69 -0.91 -7.63 0.33
CA ASN A 69 -2.22 -7.94 -0.26
C ASN A 69 -3.37 -7.17 0.44
N ALA A 70 -3.28 -6.99 1.76
CA ALA A 70 -4.26 -6.23 2.53
C ALA A 70 -4.25 -4.73 2.13
N ILE A 71 -3.07 -4.15 1.92
CA ILE A 71 -2.90 -2.77 1.44
C ILE A 71 -3.49 -2.61 0.04
N GLU A 72 -3.13 -3.49 -0.90
CA GLU A 72 -3.64 -3.45 -2.28
C GLU A 72 -5.16 -3.52 -2.30
N LYS A 73 -5.74 -4.43 -1.50
CA LYS A 73 -7.18 -4.56 -1.35
C LYS A 73 -7.82 -3.29 -0.77
N GLY A 74 -7.21 -2.71 0.27
CA GLY A 74 -7.70 -1.47 0.89
C GLY A 74 -7.76 -0.29 -0.08
N ILE A 75 -6.74 -0.13 -0.92
CA ILE A 75 -6.70 0.90 -1.97
C ILE A 75 -7.83 0.67 -2.99
N LYS A 76 -7.97 -0.56 -3.49
CA LYS A 76 -9.04 -0.93 -4.45
C LYS A 76 -10.43 -0.63 -3.88
N GLU A 77 -10.68 -0.96 -2.62
CA GLU A 77 -11.95 -0.66 -1.95
C GLU A 77 -12.18 0.84 -1.74
N ALA A 78 -11.14 1.58 -1.34
CA ALA A 78 -11.23 3.02 -1.11
C ALA A 78 -11.57 3.78 -2.40
N VAL A 79 -10.91 3.44 -3.52
CA VAL A 79 -11.22 4.01 -4.85
C VAL A 79 -12.60 3.55 -5.33
N GLY A 80 -12.94 2.27 -5.14
CA GLY A 80 -14.25 1.72 -5.53
C GLY A 80 -15.43 2.42 -4.86
N LYS A 81 -15.30 2.82 -3.59
CA LYS A 81 -16.35 3.55 -2.84
C LYS A 81 -16.53 5.01 -3.28
N ARG A 82 -15.59 5.60 -4.04
CA ARG A 82 -15.68 6.98 -4.54
C ARG A 82 -16.46 7.10 -5.86
N ARG A 83 -16.80 5.97 -6.48
CA ARG A 83 -17.57 5.88 -7.73
C ARG A 83 -19.06 5.69 -7.44
#